data_AF-A0A3M3AHS8-F1
#
_entry.id   AF-A0A3M3AHS8-F1
#
_cell.length_a   1.000
_cell.length_b   1.000
_cell.length_c   1.000
_cell.angle_alpha   90.00
_cell.angle_beta   90.00
_cell.angle_gamma   90.00
#
_symmetry.space_group_name_H-M   'P 1'
#
loop_
_entity.id
_entity.type
_entity.pdbx_description
1 polymer ?
#
loop_
_entity_poly.entity_id
_entity_poly.type
_entity_poly.pdbx_seq_one_letter_code
_entity_poly.pdbx_strand_id
1 'polypeptide(L)' 'HASAFYYTVAASLAVGGSRPQARLVVAADAPIDDKNRIIDEAYATQVADACRQKPANVIEARVEEKQTPAPLPFALL' A
#
# COMPACT_ATOMS: atom_id res chain seq x y z
N HIS A 1 -1.11 13.14 23.10
CA HIS A 1 -0.82 12.21 22.00
C HIS A 1 -0.98 10.78 22.51
N ALA A 2 -1.88 9.99 21.92
CA ALA A 2 -1.97 8.56 22.19
C ALA A 2 -1.29 7.81 21.03
N SER A 3 -0.32 6.95 21.34
CA SER A 3 0.28 6.04 20.37
C SER A 3 -0.64 4.84 20.17
N ALA A 4 -0.94 4.51 18.92
CA ALA A 4 -1.69 3.32 18.55
C ALA A 4 -0.83 2.47 17.60
N PHE A 5 -0.83 1.16 17.82
CA PHE A 5 -0.22 0.20 16.91
C PHE A 5 -1.13 -0.03 15.71
N TYR A 6 -0.53 -0.29 14.56
CA TYR A 6 -1.24 -0.66 13.34
C TYR A 6 -0.34 -1.57 12.50
N TYR A 7 -0.97 -2.28 11.57
CA TYR A 7 -0.32 -3.30 10.76
C TYR A 7 -0.46 -2.96 9.27
N THR A 8 0.53 -3.38 8.48
CA THR A 8 0.52 -3.28 7.02
C THR A 8 0.94 -4.61 6.42
N VAL A 9 0.23 -5.04 5.38
CA VAL A 9 0.60 -6.23 4.61
C VAL A 9 1.25 -5.77 3.30
N ALA A 10 2.44 -6.30 3.02
CA ALA A 10 3.17 -6.03 1.78
C ALA A 10 3.62 -7.33 1.14
N ALA A 11 3.65 -7.36 -0.19
CA ALA A 11 4.06 -8.51 -0.99
C ALA A 11 5.23 -8.12 -1.90
N SER A 12 6.23 -8.99 -1.97
CA SER A 12 7.24 -8.94 -3.04
C SER A 12 6.74 -9.81 -4.20
N LEU A 13 6.44 -9.18 -5.34
CA LEU A 13 5.88 -9.86 -6.50
C LEU A 13 6.97 -10.02 -7.56
N ALA A 14 7.16 -11.24 -8.06
CA ALA A 14 8.07 -11.47 -9.18
C ALA A 14 7.36 -11.11 -10.49
N VAL A 15 7.84 -10.08 -11.19
CA VAL A 15 7.30 -9.64 -12.49
C VAL A 15 8.47 -9.48 -13.45
N GLY A 16 8.56 -10.40 -14.42
CA GLY A 16 9.74 -10.51 -15.29
C GLY A 16 11.02 -10.75 -14.47
N GLY A 17 12.05 -9.93 -14.68
CA GLY A 17 13.30 -9.95 -13.90
C GLY A 17 13.30 -9.08 -12.64
N SER A 18 12.16 -8.46 -12.29
CA SER A 18 12.05 -7.49 -11.19
C SER A 18 11.21 -8.04 -10.02
N ARG A 19 11.38 -7.45 -8.83
CA ARG A 19 10.66 -7.80 -7.60
C ARG A 19 10.03 -6.58 -6.93
N PRO A 20 9.08 -5.87 -7.56
CA PRO A 20 8.39 -4.75 -6.94
C PRO A 20 7.73 -5.14 -5.60
N GLN A 21 7.69 -4.18 -4.68
CA GLN A 21 6.86 -4.29 -3.47
C GLN A 21 5.48 -3.70 -3.74
N ALA A 22 4.44 -4.48 -3.45
CA ALA A 22 3.05 -4.05 -3.45
C ALA A 22 2.53 -4.00 -2.01
N ARG A 23 1.65 -3.05 -1.72
CA ARG A 23 0.93 -2.96 -0.44
C ARG A 23 -0.50 -3.43 -0.63
N LEU A 24 -1.03 -4.11 0.38
CA LEU A 24 -2.43 -4.50 0.41
C LEU A 24 -3.32 -3.24 0.40
N VAL A 25 -4.31 -3.25 -0.49
CA VAL A 25 -5.49 -2.38 -0.38
C VAL A 25 -6.51 -3.14 0.47
N VAL A 26 -6.83 -2.60 1.64
CA VAL A 26 -7.71 -3.23 2.63
C VAL A 26 -9.15 -3.31 2.12
N ALA A 27 -9.82 -4.42 2.39
CA ALA A 27 -11.25 -4.60 2.10
C ALA A 27 -12.12 -3.68 2.98
N ALA A 28 -13.33 -3.37 2.52
CA ALA A 28 -14.22 -2.44 3.22
C ALA A 28 -14.71 -2.94 4.59
N ASP A 29 -14.74 -4.25 4.78
CA ASP A 29 -15.13 -4.95 6.01
C ASP A 29 -13.94 -5.32 6.91
N ALA A 30 -12.72 -4.89 6.55
CA ALA A 30 -11.52 -5.16 7.32
C ALA A 30 -11.53 -4.41 8.68
N PRO A 31 -10.87 -4.94 9.72
CA PRO A 31 -10.68 -4.23 10.98
C PRO A 31 -9.65 -3.11 10.80
N ILE A 32 -10.13 -1.93 10.40
CA ILE A 32 -9.33 -0.73 10.12
C ILE A 32 -9.73 0.46 10.98
N ASP A 33 -8.82 1.42 11.11
CA ASP A 33 -9.13 2.74 11.67
C ASP A 33 -9.59 3.74 10.60
N ASP A 34 -9.92 4.97 11.03
CA ASP A 34 -10.35 6.09 10.18
C ASP A 34 -9.33 6.51 9.11
N LYS A 35 -8.09 5.98 9.17
CA LYS A 35 -7.01 6.24 8.23
C LYS A 35 -6.74 5.05 7.30
N ASN A 36 -7.65 4.07 7.24
CA ASN A 36 -7.52 2.84 6.47
C ASN A 36 -6.30 2.00 6.88
N ARG A 37 -5.93 2.00 8.15
CA ARG A 37 -4.83 1.18 8.68
C ARG A 37 -5.40 0.00 9.45
N ILE A 38 -4.84 -1.18 9.25
CA ILE A 38 -5.28 -2.41 9.93
C ILE A 38 -4.94 -2.30 11.42
N ILE A 39 -5.94 -2.52 12.29
CA ILE A 39 -5.78 -2.47 13.75
C ILE A 39 -5.71 -3.86 14.40
N ASP A 40 -5.92 -4.93 13.63
CA ASP A 40 -5.88 -6.32 14.08
C ASP A 40 -4.71 -7.09 13.43
N GLU A 41 -3.81 -7.59 14.27
CA GLU A 41 -2.65 -8.40 13.85
C GLU A 41 -3.03 -9.74 13.23
N ALA A 42 -4.04 -10.41 13.80
CA ALA A 42 -4.47 -11.72 13.36
C ALA A 42 -5.04 -11.63 11.95
N TYR A 43 -5.83 -10.59 11.67
CA TYR A 43 -6.32 -10.29 10.32
C TYR A 43 -5.16 -10.05 9.33
N ALA A 44 -4.19 -9.21 9.69
CA ALA A 44 -3.04 -8.93 8.83
C ALA A 44 -2.23 -10.21 8.51
N THR A 45 -2.03 -11.06 9.52
CA THR A 45 -1.33 -12.34 9.39
C THR A 45 -2.10 -13.31 8.50
N GLN A 46 -3.41 -13.46 8.71
CA GLN A 46 -4.27 -14.31 7.89
C GLN A 46 -4.24 -13.90 6.40
N VAL A 47 -4.29 -12.60 6.11
CA VAL A 47 -4.20 -12.11 4.73
C VAL A 47 -2.83 -12.44 4.12
N ALA A 48 -1.75 -12.23 4.87
CA ALA A 48 -0.40 -12.56 4.41
C ALA A 48 -0.25 -14.06 4.10
N ASP A 49 -0.76 -14.91 4.98
CA ASP A 49 -0.72 -16.37 4.83
C ASP A 49 -1.59 -16.85 3.66
N ALA A 50 -2.78 -16.30 3.50
CA ALA A 50 -3.67 -16.62 2.38
C ALA A 50 -3.04 -16.31 1.01
N CYS A 51 -2.26 -15.23 0.93
CA CYS A 51 -1.58 -14.78 -0.28
C CYS A 51 -0.22 -15.47 -0.51
N ARG A 52 0.34 -16.14 0.50
CA ARG A 52 1.71 -16.68 0.44
C ARG A 52 1.85 -17.72 -0.65
N GLN A 53 2.86 -17.53 -1.51
CA GLN A 53 3.17 -18.41 -2.65
C GLN A 53 2.01 -18.63 -3.63
N LYS A 54 0.98 -17.77 -3.60
CA LYS A 54 -0.10 -17.79 -4.57
C LYS A 54 0.30 -17.03 -5.84
N PRO A 55 -0.21 -17.44 -7.01
CA PRO A 55 -0.07 -16.64 -8.22
C PRO A 55 -0.77 -15.29 -8.05
N ALA A 56 -0.19 -14.25 -8.64
CA ALA A 56 -0.79 -12.92 -8.70
C ALA A 56 -1.08 -12.56 -10.15
N ASN A 57 -2.27 -12.00 -10.41
CA ASN A 57 -2.68 -11.55 -11.74
C ASN A 57 -2.69 -10.01 -11.76
N VAL A 58 -2.11 -9.43 -12.81
CA VAL A 58 -2.21 -7.99 -13.06
C VAL A 58 -3.59 -7.69 -13.62
N ILE A 59 -4.40 -6.93 -12.89
CA ILE A 59 -5.74 -6.51 -13.32
C ILE A 59 -5.72 -5.18 -14.07
N GLU A 60 -4.71 -4.34 -13.82
CA GLU A 60 -4.57 -3.01 -14.41
C GLU A 60 -3.11 -2.55 -14.38
N ALA A 61 -2.68 -1.86 -15.44
CA ALA A 61 -1.39 -1.18 -15.52
C ALA A 61 -1.57 0.13 -16.31
N ARG A 62 -1.13 1.25 -15.73
CA ARG A 62 -1.20 2.58 -16.35
C ARG A 62 0.14 3.28 -16.28
N VAL A 63 0.47 4.04 -17.32
CA VAL A 63 1.64 4.92 -17.37
C VAL A 63 1.11 6.32 -17.67
N GLU A 64 1.37 7.26 -16.76
CA GLU A 64 0.96 8.66 -16.89
C GLU A 64 2.20 9.55 -16.90
N GLU A 65 2.30 10.43 -17.89
CA GLU A 65 3.34 11.44 -17.94
C GLU A 65 3.00 12.56 -16.95
N LYS A 66 3.90 12.84 -16.02
CA LYS A 66 3.72 13.88 -15.00
C LYS A 66 4.70 15.02 -15.25
N GLN A 67 4.18 16.25 -15.30
CA GLN A 67 4.98 17.47 -15.32
C GLN A 67 4.72 18.28 -14.05
N THR A 68 5.81 18.68 -13.37
CA THR A 68 5.74 19.59 -12.22
C THR A 68 6.22 20.96 -12.69
N PRO A 69 5.35 22.00 -12.68
CA PRO A 69 5.76 23.35 -13.06
C PRO A 69 6.78 23.91 -12.07
N ALA A 70 7.55 24.92 -12.50
CA ALA A 70 8.55 25.56 -11.64
C ALA A 70 7.90 26.13 -10.37
N PRO A 71 8.57 26.03 -9.20
CA PRO A 71 8.07 26.61 -7.97
C PRO A 71 7.97 28.13 -8.11
N LEU A 72 7.03 28.73 -7.37
CA LEU A 72 6.88 30.18 -7.34
C LEU A 72 8.12 30.85 -6.73
N PRO A 73 8.45 32.09 -7.14
CA PRO A 73 9.50 32.88 -6.49
C PRO A 73 9.23 33.06 -4.99
N PHE A 74 10.29 33.12 -4.18
CA PHE A 74 10.19 33.40 -2.75
C PHE A 74 9.59 34.80 -2.49
N ALA A 75 8.66 34.92 -1.53
CA ALA A 75 8.11 36.18 -1.07
C ALA A 75 8.88 36.69 0.17
N LEU A 76 9.10 38.02 0.28
CA LEU A 76 9.88 38.68 1.35
C LEU A 76 9.01 39.34 2.44
N LEU A 77 7.79 38.84 2.69
CA LEU A 77 6.87 39.43 3.68
C LEU A 77 7.34 39.22 5.13
#